data_AF-A0A8S1L7U5-F1
#
_entry.id   AF-A0A8S1L7U5-F1
#
_cell.length_a   1.000
_cell.length_b   1.000
_cell.length_c   1.000
_cell.angle_alpha   90.00
_cell.angle_beta   90.00
_cell.angle_gamma   90.00
#
_symmetry.space_group_name_H-M   'P 1'
#
loop_
_entity.id
_entity.type
_entity.pdbx_description
1 polymer ?
#
loop_
_entity_poly.entity_id
_entity_poly.type
_entity_poly.pdbx_seq_one_letter_code
_entity_poly.pdbx_strand_id
1 'polypeptide(L)'
;MFGFQYVQYIKKKILFNLSFLKIYVDQLVQLYFLSLEQVEEIQHIIQKEQNKDQKQMNNAVWSQQICMIVFQAIYGLLFYLFSTTPGYYGDESSCIYLRKYSYYLGVATLLLVTLHFLFLLYSCFQNKVDFLLSAEGCLNAIYGIFSFVIWIMLWVALGKGEECGSLNTLVWVFTILIILGIFMSCCLLFCGVVISASQK
;
A
#
# COMPACT_ATOMS: atom_id res chain seq x y z
N MET A 1 -57.64 71.78 -2.75
CA MET A 1 -57.92 70.40 -2.28
C MET A 1 -57.19 69.29 -3.06
N PHE A 2 -56.25 69.60 -3.98
CA PHE A 2 -55.56 68.61 -4.83
C PHE A 2 -54.29 67.99 -4.23
N GLY A 3 -53.64 68.63 -3.24
CA GLY A 3 -52.37 68.15 -2.67
C GLY A 3 -52.50 66.88 -1.81
N PHE A 4 -53.64 66.65 -1.16
CA PHE A 4 -53.81 65.52 -0.24
C PHE A 4 -53.99 64.18 -0.98
N GLN A 5 -54.71 64.17 -2.11
CA GLN A 5 -54.85 62.98 -2.95
C GLN A 5 -53.53 62.57 -3.61
N TYR A 6 -52.70 63.54 -3.99
CA TYR A 6 -51.38 63.28 -4.58
C TYR A 6 -50.40 62.65 -3.57
N VAL A 7 -50.40 63.14 -2.32
CA VAL A 7 -49.58 62.56 -1.25
C VAL A 7 -50.02 61.13 -0.90
N GLN A 8 -51.32 60.85 -0.86
CA GLN A 8 -51.84 59.51 -0.63
C GLN A 8 -51.50 58.54 -1.78
N TYR A 9 -51.53 59.03 -3.02
CA TYR A 9 -51.12 58.25 -4.20
C TYR A 9 -49.63 57.90 -4.16
N ILE A 10 -48.74 58.86 -3.84
CA ILE A 10 -47.31 58.61 -3.70
C ILE A 10 -47.04 57.61 -2.58
N LYS A 11 -47.70 57.75 -1.43
CA LYS A 11 -47.53 56.84 -0.28
C LYS A 11 -47.92 55.40 -0.63
N LYS A 12 -49.04 55.21 -1.33
CA LYS A 12 -49.45 53.89 -1.86
C LYS A 12 -48.45 53.31 -2.84
N LYS A 13 -47.92 54.13 -3.75
CA LYS A 13 -46.96 53.69 -4.78
C LYS A 13 -45.61 53.29 -4.16
N ILE A 14 -45.15 54.02 -3.15
CA ILE A 14 -43.93 53.68 -2.39
C ILE A 14 -44.13 52.37 -1.61
N LEU A 15 -45.26 52.22 -0.91
CA LEU A 15 -45.57 50.98 -0.18
C LEU A 15 -45.64 49.77 -1.12
N PHE A 16 -46.26 49.92 -2.28
CA PHE A 16 -46.34 48.86 -3.29
C PHE A 16 -44.96 48.44 -3.82
N ASN A 17 -44.08 49.42 -4.10
CA ASN A 17 -42.70 49.14 -4.54
C ASN A 17 -41.86 48.48 -3.44
N LEU A 18 -42.03 48.88 -2.17
CA LEU A 18 -41.32 48.26 -1.04
C LEU A 18 -41.78 46.82 -0.79
N SER A 19 -43.07 46.53 -0.92
CA SER A 19 -43.56 45.15 -0.81
C SER A 19 -43.07 44.26 -1.95
N PHE A 20 -42.97 44.80 -3.18
CA PHE A 20 -42.36 44.08 -4.30
C PHE A 20 -40.87 43.82 -4.09
N LEU A 21 -40.14 44.82 -3.60
CA LEU A 21 -38.71 44.68 -3.30
C LEU A 21 -38.47 43.62 -2.21
N LYS A 22 -39.31 43.60 -1.17
CA LYS A 22 -39.21 42.59 -0.11
C LYS A 22 -39.42 41.17 -0.64
N ILE A 23 -40.45 40.94 -1.46
CA ILE A 23 -40.71 39.62 -2.06
C ILE A 23 -39.52 39.18 -2.93
N TYR A 24 -38.95 40.11 -3.70
CA TYR A 24 -37.81 39.80 -4.57
C TYR A 24 -36.55 39.45 -3.77
N VAL A 25 -36.30 40.18 -2.67
CA VAL A 25 -35.18 39.88 -1.76
C VAL A 25 -35.39 38.55 -1.04
N ASP A 26 -36.60 38.27 -0.55
CA ASP A 26 -36.92 37.00 0.12
C ASP A 26 -36.76 35.80 -0.82
N GLN A 27 -37.15 35.94 -2.10
CA GLN A 27 -36.92 34.91 -3.13
C GLN A 27 -35.44 34.70 -3.45
N LEU A 28 -34.65 35.78 -3.56
CA LEU A 28 -33.22 35.68 -3.79
C LEU A 28 -32.50 35.02 -2.62
N VAL A 29 -32.88 35.36 -1.38
CA VAL A 29 -32.34 34.75 -0.16
C VAL A 29 -32.67 33.25 -0.14
N GLN A 30 -33.92 32.85 -0.42
CA GLN A 30 -34.29 31.43 -0.49
C GLN A 30 -33.50 30.66 -1.56
N LEU A 31 -33.33 31.22 -2.76
CA LEU A 31 -32.52 30.61 -3.82
C LEU A 31 -31.04 30.45 -3.44
N TYR A 32 -30.49 31.42 -2.70
CA TYR A 32 -29.11 31.40 -2.22
C TYR A 32 -28.88 30.39 -1.09
N PHE A 33 -29.85 30.22 -0.19
CA PHE A 33 -29.79 29.20 0.85
C PHE A 33 -29.99 27.79 0.28
N LEU A 34 -30.89 27.61 -0.70
CA LEU A 34 -31.10 26.32 -1.37
C LEU A 34 -29.83 25.84 -2.08
N SER A 35 -29.06 26.75 -2.67
CA SER A 35 -27.82 26.40 -3.38
C SER A 35 -26.67 26.08 -2.43
N LEU A 36 -26.62 26.70 -1.25
CA LEU A 36 -25.63 26.40 -0.20
C LEU A 36 -25.81 25.00 0.38
N GLU A 37 -27.06 24.62 0.70
CA GLU A 37 -27.39 23.29 1.22
C GLU A 37 -27.05 22.17 0.21
N GLN A 38 -27.31 22.42 -1.08
CA GLN A 38 -26.92 21.51 -2.17
C GLN A 38 -25.39 21.39 -2.32
N VAL A 39 -24.64 22.47 -2.14
CA VAL A 39 -23.17 22.45 -2.18
C VAL A 39 -22.59 21.67 -1.00
N GLU A 40 -23.14 21.83 0.20
CA GLU A 40 -22.74 21.05 1.38
C GLU A 40 -23.06 19.56 1.21
N GLU A 41 -24.22 19.21 0.67
CA GLU A 41 -24.60 17.83 0.39
C GLU A 41 -23.67 17.18 -0.65
N ILE A 42 -23.34 17.90 -1.73
CA ILE A 42 -22.38 17.44 -2.75
C ILE A 42 -20.97 17.26 -2.14
N GLN A 43 -20.51 18.20 -1.30
CA GLN A 43 -19.24 18.04 -0.59
C GLN A 43 -19.22 16.80 0.29
N HIS A 44 -20.30 16.54 1.02
CA HIS A 44 -20.42 15.36 1.86
C HIS A 44 -20.44 14.06 1.03
N ILE A 45 -21.09 14.04 -0.13
CA ILE A 45 -21.07 12.90 -1.06
C ILE A 45 -19.65 12.67 -1.60
N ILE A 46 -18.97 13.71 -2.08
CA ILE A 46 -17.59 13.62 -2.57
C ILE A 46 -16.66 13.10 -1.49
N GLN A 47 -16.77 13.63 -0.27
CA GLN A 47 -15.93 13.21 0.85
C GLN A 47 -16.20 11.76 1.26
N LYS A 48 -17.45 11.30 1.16
CA LYS A 48 -17.84 9.91 1.40
C LYS A 48 -17.31 8.96 0.32
N GLU A 49 -17.30 9.38 -0.94
CA GLU A 49 -16.70 8.60 -2.04
C GLU A 49 -15.18 8.52 -1.92
N GLN A 50 -14.50 9.65 -1.66
CA GLN A 50 -13.05 9.68 -1.40
C GLN A 50 -12.66 8.76 -0.23
N ASN A 51 -13.45 8.75 0.85
CA ASN A 51 -13.22 7.85 1.98
C ASN A 51 -13.41 6.36 1.62
N LYS A 52 -14.34 6.04 0.70
CA LYS A 52 -14.51 4.66 0.20
C LYS A 52 -13.33 4.24 -0.66
N ASP A 53 -12.88 5.10 -1.58
CA ASP A 53 -11.75 4.82 -2.46
C ASP A 53 -10.45 4.63 -1.68
N GLN A 54 -10.21 5.51 -0.70
CA GLN A 54 -9.06 5.39 0.20
C GLN A 54 -9.09 4.09 1.00
N LYS A 55 -10.26 3.68 1.50
CA LYS A 55 -10.40 2.41 2.24
C LYS A 55 -10.15 1.20 1.34
N GLN A 56 -10.64 1.23 0.10
CA GLN A 56 -10.40 0.18 -0.87
C GLN A 56 -8.92 0.08 -1.24
N MET A 57 -8.24 1.22 -1.44
CA MET A 57 -6.80 1.27 -1.69
C MET A 57 -6.01 0.70 -0.50
N ASN A 58 -6.32 1.12 0.72
CA ASN A 58 -5.64 0.62 1.93
C ASN A 58 -5.78 -0.90 2.08
N ASN A 59 -6.97 -1.45 1.85
CA ASN A 59 -7.22 -2.89 1.90
C ASN A 59 -6.39 -3.66 0.85
N ALA A 60 -6.26 -3.11 -0.36
CA ALA A 60 -5.44 -3.71 -1.42
C ALA A 60 -3.97 -3.74 -1.02
N VAL A 61 -3.43 -2.63 -0.48
CA VAL A 61 -2.04 -2.55 -0.03
C VAL A 61 -1.77 -3.53 1.11
N TRP A 62 -2.64 -3.61 2.12
CA TRP A 62 -2.45 -4.57 3.22
C TRP A 62 -2.49 -6.02 2.75
N SER A 63 -3.40 -6.35 1.82
CA SER A 63 -3.47 -7.69 1.23
C SER A 63 -2.19 -8.04 0.48
N GLN A 64 -1.64 -7.08 -0.27
CA GLN A 64 -0.35 -7.21 -0.92
C GLN A 64 0.79 -7.45 0.08
N GLN A 65 0.85 -6.70 1.19
CA GLN A 65 1.87 -6.90 2.21
C GLN A 65 1.81 -8.28 2.84
N ILE A 66 0.60 -8.82 3.10
CA ILE A 66 0.44 -10.18 3.62
C ILE A 66 1.06 -11.20 2.65
N CYS A 67 0.80 -11.08 1.35
CA CYS A 67 1.39 -11.95 0.35
C CYS A 67 2.93 -11.89 0.36
N MET A 68 3.49 -10.68 0.47
CA MET A 68 4.94 -10.47 0.55
C MET A 68 5.54 -11.10 1.81
N ILE A 69 4.92 -10.90 2.97
CA ILE A 69 5.35 -11.48 4.25
C ILE A 69 5.35 -13.01 4.16
N VAL A 70 4.30 -13.61 3.63
CA VAL A 70 4.20 -15.07 3.48
C VAL A 70 5.31 -15.60 2.57
N PHE A 71 5.54 -14.95 1.43
CA PHE A 71 6.60 -15.35 0.51
C PHE A 71 7.98 -15.25 1.16
N GLN A 72 8.27 -14.14 1.85
CA GLN A 72 9.52 -13.91 2.57
C GLN A 72 9.70 -14.90 3.73
N ALA A 73 8.62 -15.30 4.40
CA ALA A 73 8.64 -16.30 5.46
C ALA A 73 9.02 -17.68 4.93
N ILE A 74 8.40 -18.12 3.83
CA ILE A 74 8.74 -19.38 3.15
C ILE A 74 10.20 -19.35 2.72
N TYR A 75 10.64 -18.24 2.14
CA TYR A 75 12.02 -18.03 1.71
C TYR A 75 13.01 -18.19 2.86
N GLY A 76 12.84 -17.42 3.95
CA GLY A 76 13.71 -17.49 5.13
C GLY A 76 13.70 -18.86 5.81
N LEU A 77 12.53 -19.51 5.85
CA LEU A 77 12.39 -20.86 6.40
C LEU A 77 13.18 -21.89 5.59
N LEU A 78 13.18 -21.79 4.25
CA LEU A 78 13.96 -22.69 3.41
C LEU A 78 15.47 -22.54 3.63
N PHE A 79 15.98 -21.31 3.81
CA PHE A 79 17.40 -21.11 4.19
C PHE A 79 17.73 -21.78 5.51
N TYR A 80 16.88 -21.55 6.51
CA TYR A 80 17.07 -22.13 7.83
C TYR A 80 17.06 -23.66 7.73
N LEU A 81 16.02 -24.25 7.13
CA LEU A 81 15.86 -25.70 7.04
C LEU A 81 16.99 -26.37 6.26
N PHE A 82 17.40 -25.82 5.12
CA PHE A 82 18.51 -26.40 4.35
C PHE A 82 19.85 -26.28 5.08
N SER A 83 20.04 -25.25 5.90
CA SER A 83 21.25 -25.10 6.71
C SER A 83 21.29 -26.01 7.94
N THR A 84 20.13 -26.41 8.47
CA THR A 84 20.03 -27.26 9.66
C THR A 84 19.86 -28.74 9.33
N THR A 85 19.33 -29.07 8.15
CA THR A 85 19.08 -30.45 7.74
C THR A 85 20.37 -31.10 7.21
N PRO A 86 20.77 -32.27 7.75
CA PRO A 86 21.94 -33.00 7.26
C PRO A 86 21.83 -33.37 5.78
N GLY A 87 22.96 -33.48 5.08
CA GLY A 87 23.03 -33.93 3.69
C GLY A 87 22.82 -32.85 2.61
N TYR A 88 22.27 -31.67 2.94
CA TYR A 88 22.13 -30.59 1.95
C TYR A 88 23.44 -29.89 1.62
N TYR A 89 24.24 -29.53 2.63
CA TYR A 89 25.56 -28.92 2.46
C TYR A 89 26.72 -29.93 2.57
N GLY A 90 26.43 -31.22 2.79
CA GLY A 90 27.43 -32.23 3.13
C GLY A 90 27.93 -32.11 4.58
N ASP A 91 28.50 -33.18 5.11
CA ASP A 91 29.11 -33.22 6.45
C ASP A 91 30.62 -32.89 6.42
N GLU A 92 31.19 -32.71 5.23
CA GLU A 92 32.61 -32.44 5.02
C GLU A 92 33.00 -30.95 5.12
N SER A 93 34.26 -30.69 5.43
CA SER A 93 34.80 -29.36 5.77
C SER A 93 34.68 -28.29 4.69
N SER A 94 34.52 -28.67 3.43
CA SER A 94 34.51 -27.78 2.26
C SER A 94 33.39 -26.74 2.33
N CYS A 95 32.21 -27.09 2.87
CA CYS A 95 31.01 -26.26 2.73
C CYS A 95 30.42 -25.79 4.08
N ILE A 96 31.14 -26.00 5.18
CA ILE A 96 30.76 -25.57 6.53
C ILE A 96 30.51 -24.05 6.58
N TYR A 97 31.33 -23.27 5.86
CA TYR A 97 31.16 -21.81 5.80
C TYR A 97 29.86 -21.42 5.11
N LEU A 98 29.54 -22.06 3.98
CA LEU A 98 28.31 -21.81 3.23
C LEU A 98 27.08 -22.19 4.05
N ARG A 99 27.12 -23.34 4.73
CA ARG A 99 26.08 -23.78 5.67
C ARG A 99 25.84 -22.76 6.78
N LYS A 100 26.90 -22.29 7.45
CA LYS A 100 26.80 -21.27 8.51
C LYS A 100 26.23 -19.97 7.99
N TYR A 101 26.65 -19.55 6.80
CA TYR A 101 26.19 -18.31 6.20
C TYR A 101 24.69 -18.40 5.82
N SER A 102 24.27 -19.51 5.21
CA SER A 102 22.85 -19.78 4.94
C SER A 102 22.02 -19.80 6.22
N TYR A 103 22.54 -20.37 7.31
CA TYR A 103 21.88 -20.36 8.62
C TYR A 103 21.66 -18.93 9.11
N TYR A 104 22.72 -18.11 9.16
CA TYR A 104 22.61 -16.73 9.63
C TYR A 104 21.69 -15.89 8.76
N LEU A 105 21.74 -16.06 7.43
CA LEU A 105 20.81 -15.39 6.52
C LEU A 105 19.38 -15.86 6.71
N GLY A 106 19.13 -17.15 6.92
CA GLY A 106 17.79 -17.67 7.20
C GLY A 106 17.21 -17.08 8.48
N VAL A 107 18.00 -17.05 9.56
CA VAL A 107 17.61 -16.42 10.83
C VAL A 107 17.36 -14.92 10.65
N ALA A 108 18.26 -14.19 9.99
CA ALA A 108 18.10 -12.76 9.75
C ALA A 108 16.86 -12.45 8.91
N THR A 109 16.58 -13.28 7.90
CA THR A 109 15.37 -13.19 7.06
C THR A 109 14.11 -13.40 7.91
N LEU A 110 14.07 -14.41 8.78
CA LEU A 110 12.91 -14.67 9.65
C LEU A 110 12.69 -13.53 10.67
N LEU A 111 13.76 -12.92 11.18
CA LEU A 111 13.67 -11.73 12.02
C LEU A 111 13.11 -10.53 11.26
N LEU A 112 13.56 -10.29 10.02
CA LEU A 112 13.01 -9.25 9.15
C LEU A 112 11.53 -9.51 8.84
N VAL A 113 11.12 -10.75 8.64
CA VAL A 113 9.71 -11.12 8.39
C VAL A 113 8.86 -10.76 9.60
N THR A 114 9.36 -11.05 10.80
CA THR A 114 8.70 -10.68 12.06
C THR A 114 8.57 -9.16 12.17
N LEU A 115 9.63 -8.41 11.85
CA LEU A 115 9.59 -6.95 11.84
C LEU A 115 8.58 -6.41 10.81
N HIS A 116 8.56 -7.00 9.62
CA HIS A 116 7.63 -6.62 8.56
C HIS A 116 6.17 -6.82 9.00
N PHE A 117 5.88 -7.95 9.65
CA PHE A 117 4.57 -8.23 10.22
C PHE A 117 4.18 -7.22 11.31
N LEU A 118 5.11 -6.83 12.19
CA LEU A 118 4.86 -5.79 13.19
C LEU A 118 4.53 -4.44 12.56
N PHE A 119 5.22 -4.06 11.48
CA PHE A 119 4.90 -2.84 10.74
C PHE A 119 3.53 -2.89 10.08
N LEU A 120 3.13 -4.03 9.52
CA LEU A 120 1.79 -4.24 8.99
C LEU A 120 0.73 -4.06 10.08
N LEU A 121 0.92 -4.69 11.25
CA LEU A 121 0.00 -4.54 12.38
C LEU A 121 -0.09 -3.08 12.82
N TYR A 122 1.04 -2.40 12.98
CA TYR A 122 1.09 -0.98 13.34
C TYR A 122 0.35 -0.10 12.32
N SER A 123 0.58 -0.33 11.03
CA SER A 123 -0.11 0.38 9.94
C SER A 123 -1.63 0.17 9.97
N CYS A 124 -2.07 -1.06 10.23
CA CYS A 124 -3.47 -1.42 10.38
C CYS A 124 -4.11 -0.70 11.57
N PHE A 125 -3.47 -0.72 12.75
CA PHE A 125 -3.98 -0.03 13.94
C PHE A 125 -4.03 1.49 13.79
N GLN A 126 -3.05 2.08 13.08
CA GLN A 126 -2.99 3.52 12.87
C GLN A 126 -3.76 3.99 11.63
N ASN A 127 -4.31 3.08 10.81
CA ASN A 127 -4.88 3.37 9.49
C ASN A 127 -3.94 4.21 8.59
N LYS A 128 -2.63 4.01 8.69
CA LYS A 128 -1.61 4.78 7.97
C LYS A 128 -0.78 3.86 7.07
N VAL A 129 -1.00 3.96 5.76
CA VAL A 129 -0.35 3.10 4.76
C VAL A 129 1.00 3.67 4.31
N ASP A 130 1.19 4.99 4.34
CA ASP A 130 2.43 5.63 3.85
C ASP A 130 3.69 5.14 4.58
N PHE A 131 3.58 4.94 5.91
CA PHE A 131 4.66 4.38 6.71
C PHE A 131 5.02 2.95 6.27
N LEU A 132 4.00 2.14 5.98
CA LEU A 132 4.18 0.75 5.57
C LEU A 132 4.87 0.66 4.20
N LEU A 133 4.46 1.50 3.25
CA LEU A 133 5.06 1.58 1.92
C LEU A 133 6.52 2.05 1.98
N SER A 134 6.83 3.03 2.84
CA SER A 134 8.21 3.46 3.07
C SER A 134 9.07 2.34 3.66
N ALA A 135 8.56 1.63 4.66
CA ALA A 135 9.28 0.52 5.30
C ALA A 135 9.44 -0.68 4.35
N GLU A 136 8.42 -0.99 3.55
CA GLU A 136 8.42 -2.07 2.56
C GLU A 136 9.59 -1.92 1.57
N GLY A 137 9.79 -0.71 1.03
CA GLY A 137 10.88 -0.48 0.07
C GLY A 137 12.26 -0.82 0.65
N CYS A 138 12.52 -0.43 1.89
CA CYS A 138 13.75 -0.77 2.60
C CYS A 138 13.86 -2.27 2.88
N LEU A 139 12.79 -2.89 3.37
CA LEU A 139 12.77 -4.32 3.68
C LEU A 139 12.99 -5.18 2.44
N ASN A 140 12.28 -4.90 1.35
CA ASN A 140 12.41 -5.60 0.07
C ASN A 140 13.83 -5.48 -0.50
N ALA A 141 14.47 -4.31 -0.36
CA ALA A 141 15.86 -4.14 -0.76
C ALA A 141 16.81 -5.05 0.07
N ILE A 142 16.61 -5.11 1.39
CA ILE A 142 17.43 -5.97 2.27
C ILE A 142 17.23 -7.46 1.89
N TYR A 143 15.99 -7.90 1.68
CA TYR A 143 15.71 -9.27 1.24
C TYR A 143 16.37 -9.57 -0.11
N GLY A 144 16.27 -8.65 -1.07
CA GLY A 144 16.93 -8.78 -2.37
C GLY A 144 18.44 -8.95 -2.23
N ILE A 145 19.09 -8.15 -1.38
CA ILE A 145 20.53 -8.26 -1.11
C ILE A 145 20.87 -9.62 -0.49
N PHE A 146 20.15 -10.05 0.54
CA PHE A 146 20.38 -11.35 1.18
C PHE A 146 20.26 -12.49 0.17
N SER A 147 19.24 -12.41 -0.68
CA SER A 147 18.95 -13.41 -1.71
C SER A 147 20.02 -13.46 -2.79
N PHE A 148 20.49 -12.29 -3.23
CA PHE A 148 21.51 -12.17 -4.25
C PHE A 148 22.86 -12.68 -3.77
N VAL A 149 23.26 -12.32 -2.55
CA VAL A 149 24.55 -12.72 -1.98
C VAL A 149 24.65 -14.23 -1.87
N ILE A 150 23.63 -14.90 -1.32
CA ILE A 150 23.67 -16.36 -1.16
C ILE A 150 23.56 -17.09 -2.48
N TRP A 151 22.78 -16.58 -3.43
CA TRP A 151 22.73 -17.11 -4.79
C TRP A 151 24.10 -17.08 -5.47
N ILE A 152 24.84 -15.96 -5.38
CA ILE A 152 26.22 -15.88 -5.88
C ILE A 152 27.10 -16.91 -5.18
N MET A 153 27.06 -17.00 -3.85
CA MET A 153 27.90 -17.93 -3.10
C MET A 153 27.65 -19.39 -3.51
N LEU A 154 26.40 -19.77 -3.73
CA LEU A 154 26.01 -21.11 -4.20
C LEU A 154 26.52 -21.39 -5.62
N TRP A 155 26.39 -20.45 -6.55
CA TRP A 155 26.93 -20.59 -7.90
C TRP A 155 28.44 -20.66 -7.94
N VAL A 156 29.13 -19.89 -7.09
CA VAL A 156 30.59 -19.95 -6.94
C VAL A 156 31.03 -21.32 -6.41
N ALA A 157 30.35 -21.85 -5.39
CA ALA A 157 30.62 -23.19 -4.86
C ALA A 157 30.42 -24.27 -5.95
N LEU A 158 29.33 -24.16 -6.73
CA LEU A 158 29.04 -25.09 -7.82
C LEU A 158 30.11 -25.01 -8.93
N GLY A 159 30.53 -23.81 -9.32
CA GLY A 159 31.54 -23.60 -10.35
C GLY A 159 32.95 -24.06 -9.94
N LYS A 160 33.24 -24.10 -8.63
CA LYS A 160 34.48 -24.66 -8.08
C LYS A 160 34.46 -26.19 -7.98
N GLY A 161 33.32 -26.83 -8.23
CA GLY A 161 33.16 -28.27 -8.06
C GLY A 161 33.25 -28.72 -6.60
N GLU A 162 32.83 -27.88 -5.64
CA GLU A 162 32.79 -28.29 -4.23
C GLU A 162 31.77 -29.41 -4.03
N GLU A 163 32.19 -30.51 -3.39
CA GLU A 163 31.34 -31.68 -3.09
C GLU A 163 30.39 -31.41 -1.91
N CYS A 164 29.56 -30.36 -1.99
CA CYS A 164 28.61 -30.00 -0.94
C CYS A 164 27.30 -30.78 -1.10
N GLY A 165 27.21 -32.03 -0.64
CA GLY A 165 25.93 -32.76 -0.56
C GLY A 165 25.01 -32.58 -1.79
N SER A 166 23.86 -31.90 -1.59
CA SER A 166 22.89 -31.60 -2.66
C SER A 166 23.02 -30.17 -3.24
N LEU A 167 24.25 -29.70 -3.49
CA LEU A 167 24.55 -28.34 -3.95
C LEU A 167 23.77 -27.91 -5.19
N ASN A 168 23.70 -28.78 -6.20
CA ASN A 168 22.98 -28.50 -7.45
C ASN A 168 21.49 -28.24 -7.17
N THR A 169 20.87 -29.05 -6.30
CA THR A 169 19.48 -28.86 -5.89
C THR A 169 19.29 -27.53 -5.17
N LEU A 170 20.20 -27.17 -4.25
CA LEU A 170 20.15 -25.88 -3.56
C LEU A 170 20.20 -24.71 -4.56
N VAL A 171 21.18 -24.71 -5.46
CA VAL A 171 21.34 -23.67 -6.49
C VAL A 171 20.06 -23.46 -7.29
N TRP A 172 19.43 -24.55 -7.75
CA TRP A 172 18.20 -24.46 -8.55
C TRP A 172 16.99 -24.02 -7.74
N VAL A 173 16.81 -24.55 -6.52
CA VAL A 173 15.71 -24.12 -5.65
C VAL A 173 15.80 -22.62 -5.38
N PHE A 174 16.98 -22.10 -5.05
CA PHE A 174 17.15 -20.67 -4.79
C PHE A 174 17.02 -19.82 -6.06
N THR A 175 17.46 -20.32 -7.21
CA THR A 175 17.26 -19.63 -8.50
C THR A 175 15.77 -19.51 -8.82
N ILE A 176 14.98 -20.58 -8.65
CA ILE A 176 13.53 -20.57 -8.84
C ILE A 176 12.87 -19.58 -7.88
N LEU A 177 13.26 -19.59 -6.59
CA LEU A 177 12.70 -18.67 -5.60
C LEU A 177 13.00 -17.20 -5.95
N ILE A 178 14.20 -16.88 -6.45
CA ILE A 178 14.52 -15.50 -6.89
C ILE A 178 13.67 -15.10 -8.09
N ILE A 179 13.53 -15.97 -9.09
CA ILE A 179 12.68 -15.71 -10.26
C ILE A 179 11.23 -15.48 -9.82
N LEU A 180 10.70 -16.31 -8.93
CA LEU A 180 9.35 -16.15 -8.38
C LEU A 180 9.21 -14.85 -7.59
N GLY A 181 10.22 -14.47 -6.80
CA GLY A 181 10.24 -13.22 -6.06
C GLY A 181 10.18 -12.00 -6.98
N ILE A 182 11.00 -11.98 -8.04
CA ILE A 182 10.99 -10.93 -9.07
C ILE A 182 9.62 -10.89 -9.76
N PHE A 183 9.09 -12.06 -10.15
CA PHE A 183 7.79 -12.15 -10.80
C PHE A 183 6.67 -11.59 -9.91
N MET A 184 6.65 -11.96 -8.63
CA MET A 184 5.70 -11.43 -7.64
C MET A 184 5.84 -9.91 -7.50
N SER A 185 7.05 -9.38 -7.36
CA SER A 185 7.28 -7.92 -7.29
C SER A 185 6.80 -7.19 -8.55
N CYS A 186 7.05 -7.74 -9.74
CA CYS A 186 6.55 -7.19 -10.99
C CYS A 186 5.01 -7.23 -11.05
N CYS A 187 4.38 -8.36 -10.75
CA CYS A 187 2.92 -8.50 -10.75
C CYS A 187 2.25 -7.51 -9.80
N LEU A 188 2.82 -7.29 -8.61
CA LEU A 188 2.29 -6.36 -7.62
C LEU A 188 2.40 -4.89 -8.07
N LEU A 189 3.50 -4.51 -8.75
CA LEU A 189 3.63 -3.19 -9.38
C LEU A 189 2.56 -2.97 -10.47
N PHE A 190 2.32 -3.98 -11.32
CA PHE A 190 1.30 -3.89 -12.37
C PHE A 190 -0.13 -3.84 -11.80
N CYS A 191 -0.43 -4.59 -10.73
CA CYS A 191 -1.73 -4.52 -10.06
C CYS A 191 -2.00 -3.13 -9.48
N GLY A 192 -1.00 -2.47 -8.87
CA GLY A 192 -1.13 -1.10 -8.36
C GLY A 192 -1.42 -0.07 -9.45
N VAL A 193 -0.74 -0.19 -10.60
CA VAL A 193 -0.96 0.70 -11.77
C VAL A 193 -2.33 0.47 -12.40
N VAL A 194 -2.78 -0.79 -12.51
CA VAL A 194 -4.08 -1.12 -13.11
C VAL A 194 -5.25 -0.66 -12.21
N ILE A 195 -5.12 -0.79 -10.89
CA ILE A 195 -6.13 -0.25 -9.95
C ILE A 195 -6.19 1.28 -10.04
N SER A 196 -5.03 1.95 -10.11
CA SER A 196 -4.95 3.41 -10.30
C SER A 196 -5.54 3.88 -11.64
N ALA A 197 -5.37 3.10 -12.72
CA ALA A 197 -5.92 3.43 -14.03
C ALA A 197 -7.42 3.16 -14.13
N SER A 198 -7.95 2.19 -13.36
CA SER A 198 -9.38 1.86 -13.28
C SER A 198 -10.22 2.89 -12.53
N GLN A 199 -9.60 3.79 -11.76
CA GLN A 199 -10.28 4.81 -10.95
C GLN A 199 -10.29 6.20 -11.62
N LYS A 200 -9.89 6.29 -12.90
CA LYS A 200 -10.02 7.49 -13.75
C LYS A 200 -11.12 7.29 -14.77
#